data_AF-A0A1B7X3T8-F1
#
_entry.id   AF-A0A1B7X3T8-F1
#
_cell.length_a   1.000
_cell.length_b   1.000
_cell.length_c   1.000
_cell.angle_alpha   90.00
_cell.angle_beta   90.00
_cell.angle_gamma   90.00
#
_symmetry.space_group_name_H-M   'P 1'
#
loop_
_entity.id
_entity.type
_entity.pdbx_description
1 polymer ?
#
loop_
_entity_poly.entity_id
_entity_poly.type
_entity_poly.pdbx_seq_one_letter_code
_entity_poly.pdbx_strand_id
1 'polypeptide(L)' 'MKFEFVQDTDLILGSTMYYTKQEGIIISGSFNKDKDEAYEIFMKLSQGIPLRITEVLETKIYQKPSQEE' A
#
# COMPACT_ATOMS: atom_id res chain seq x y z
N MET A 1 5.65 -1.53 14.33
CA MET A 1 5.24 -1.05 13.00
C MET A 1 5.04 0.45 13.08
N LYS A 2 5.81 1.21 12.33
CA LYS A 2 5.70 2.67 12.20
C LYS A 2 4.86 3.01 10.97
N PHE A 3 3.81 3.78 11.18
CA PHE A 3 3.00 4.38 10.11
C PHE A 3 3.23 5.89 10.09
N GLU A 4 3.36 6.46 8.90
CA GLU A 4 3.55 7.88 8.69
C GLU A 4 2.47 8.41 7.75
N PHE A 5 1.78 9.47 8.17
CA PHE A 5 0.84 10.21 7.33
C PHE A 5 1.60 11.34 6.64
N VAL A 6 1.62 11.31 5.31
CA VAL A 6 2.48 12.19 4.50
C VAL A 6 1.60 13.11 3.66
N GLN A 7 1.95 14.38 3.63
CA GLN A 7 1.48 15.36 2.65
C GLN A 7 2.61 15.59 1.65
N ASP A 8 2.29 15.52 0.36
CA ASP A 8 3.21 15.75 -0.74
C ASP A 8 2.62 16.80 -1.67
N THR A 9 3.35 17.88 -1.89
CA THR A 9 2.90 19.04 -2.67
C THR A 9 3.82 19.21 -3.87
N ASP A 10 3.27 18.96 -5.06
CA ASP A 10 3.94 19.27 -6.31
C ASP A 10 3.88 20.78 -6.54
N LEU A 11 5.04 21.45 -6.42
CA LEU A 11 5.16 22.90 -6.59
C LEU A 11 5.07 23.35 -8.06
N ILE A 12 5.29 22.45 -9.02
CA ILE A 12 5.20 22.76 -10.46
C ILE A 12 3.73 22.74 -10.88
N LEU A 13 2.98 21.73 -10.41
CA LEU A 13 1.56 21.54 -10.74
C LEU A 13 0.61 22.24 -9.74
N GLY A 14 1.12 22.68 -8.60
CA GLY A 14 0.32 23.27 -7.52
C GLY A 14 -0.63 22.28 -6.85
N SER A 15 -0.39 20.97 -7.02
CA SER A 15 -1.27 19.92 -6.52
C SER A 15 -0.72 19.28 -5.25
N THR A 16 -1.59 19.08 -4.26
CA THR A 16 -1.25 18.36 -3.02
C THR A 16 -1.93 16.99 -3.00
N MET A 17 -1.20 15.99 -2.51
CA MET A 17 -1.68 14.64 -2.24
C MET A 17 -1.30 14.22 -0.83
N TYR A 18 -2.07 13.28 -0.29
CA TYR A 18 -1.89 12.69 1.03
C TYR A 18 -1.81 11.18 0.90
N TYR A 19 -0.92 10.53 1.66
CA TYR A 19 -0.78 9.07 1.63
C TYR A 19 -0.13 8.54 2.91
N THR A 20 -0.16 7.21 3.06
CA THR A 20 0.44 6.50 4.20
C THR A 20 1.72 5.77 3.80
N LYS A 21 2.77 5.91 4.60
CA LYS A 21 3.95 5.04 4.57
C LYS A 21 3.94 4.07 5.75
N GLN A 22 4.37 2.84 5.51
CA GLN A 22 4.65 1.85 6.54
C GLN A 22 6.10 1.41 6.40
N GLU A 23 6.89 1.60 7.47
CA GLU A 23 8.33 1.27 7.47
C GLU A 23 9.09 1.87 6.27
N GLY A 24 8.74 3.11 5.89
CA GLY A 24 9.33 3.82 4.75
C GLY A 24 8.76 3.45 3.38
N ILE A 25 7.90 2.44 3.27
CA ILE A 25 7.26 1.99 2.02
C ILE A 25 5.88 2.64 1.89
N ILE A 26 5.58 3.20 0.72
CA ILE A 26 4.25 3.77 0.45
C ILE A 26 3.22 2.64 0.33
N ILE A 27 2.11 2.75 1.07
CA ILE A 27 1.01 1.80 0.95
C ILE A 27 0.18 2.14 -0.28
N SER A 28 0.20 1.25 -1.26
CA SER A 28 -0.64 1.35 -2.45
C SER A 28 -2.12 1.43 -2.09
N GLY A 29 -2.84 2.38 -2.68
CA GLY A 29 -4.26 2.65 -2.39
C GLY A 29 -4.50 3.59 -1.21
N SER A 30 -3.45 4.12 -0.57
CA SER A 30 -3.58 5.17 0.46
C SER A 30 -3.56 6.60 -0.08
N PHE A 31 -3.32 6.79 -1.38
CA PHE A 31 -3.27 8.10 -2.01
C PHE A 31 -4.65 8.75 -2.10
N ASN A 32 -4.76 9.98 -1.64
CA ASN A 32 -5.93 10.81 -1.83
C ASN A 32 -5.56 12.30 -2.01
N LYS A 33 -6.39 13.07 -2.70
CA LYS A 33 -6.29 14.53 -2.75
C LYS A 33 -6.98 15.19 -1.57
N ASP A 34 -7.99 14.54 -1.01
CA ASP A 34 -8.66 14.96 0.20
C ASP A 34 -7.89 14.47 1.44
N LYS A 35 -7.64 15.38 2.37
CA LYS A 35 -6.84 15.10 3.58
C LYS A 35 -7.62 14.22 4.56
N ASP A 36 -8.91 14.47 4.73
CA ASP A 36 -9.74 13.79 5.72
C ASP A 36 -9.97 12.34 5.28
N GLU A 37 -10.25 12.12 4.00
CA GLU A 37 -10.35 10.76 3.43
C GLU A 37 -9.02 10.00 3.55
N ALA A 38 -7.88 10.64 3.28
CA ALA A 38 -6.57 10.02 3.45
C ALA A 38 -6.26 9.70 4.92
N TYR A 39 -6.72 10.56 5.84
CA TYR A 39 -6.53 10.37 7.27
C TYR A 39 -7.36 9.20 7.80
N GLU A 40 -8.59 9.02 7.32
CA GLU A 40 -9.39 7.83 7.65
C GLU A 40 -8.71 6.54 7.19
N ILE A 41 -8.11 6.54 5.99
CA ILE A 41 -7.33 5.41 5.49
C ILE A 41 -6.13 5.15 6.38
N PHE A 42 -5.38 6.19 6.74
CA PHE A 42 -4.25 6.10 7.67
C PHE A 42 -4.67 5.48 9.02
N MET A 43 -5.79 5.93 9.59
CA MET A 43 -6.31 5.40 10.85
C MET A 43 -6.62 3.90 10.74
N LYS A 44 -7.31 3.48 9.68
CA LYS A 44 -7.61 2.05 9.41
C LYS A 44 -6.33 1.22 9.31
N LEU A 45 -5.36 1.68 8.52
CA LEU A 45 -4.07 1.01 8.35
C LEU A 45 -3.30 0.89 9.67
N SER A 46 -3.26 1.96 10.47
CA SER A 46 -2.57 1.99 11.76
C SER A 46 -3.19 1.03 12.80
N GLN A 47 -4.47 0.70 12.64
CA GLN A 47 -5.19 -0.28 13.45
C GLN A 47 -5.06 -1.72 12.92
N GLY A 48 -4.32 -1.92 11.83
CA GLY A 48 -4.16 -3.22 11.20
C GLY A 48 -5.34 -3.65 10.32
N ILE A 49 -6.24 -2.73 9.97
CA ILE A 49 -7.35 -3.01 9.06
C ILE A 49 -6.81 -2.98 7.62
N PRO A 50 -6.85 -4.10 6.88
CA PRO A 50 -6.37 -4.14 5.52
C PRO A 50 -7.30 -3.35 4.59
N LEU A 51 -6.72 -2.59 3.66
CA LEU A 51 -7.49 -1.85 2.63
C LEU A 51 -8.08 -2.75 1.55
N ARG A 52 -7.50 -3.94 1.36
CA ARG A 52 -7.89 -4.88 0.31
C ARG A 52 -7.87 -6.29 0.86
N ILE A 53 -8.86 -7.07 0.46
CA ILE A 53 -8.86 -8.51 0.63
C ILE A 53 -8.21 -9.09 -0.63
N THR A 54 -7.20 -9.92 -0.45
CA THR A 54 -6.54 -10.62 -1.57
C THR A 54 -6.87 -12.10 -1.45
N GLU A 55 -7.31 -12.70 -2.54
CA GLU A 55 -7.57 -14.13 -2.64
C GLU A 55 -6.63 -14.74 -3.69
N VAL A 56 -5.99 -15.85 -3.34
CA VAL A 56 -5.19 -16.62 -4.30
C VAL A 56 -6.11 -17.62 -4.99
N LEU A 57 -6.40 -17.40 -6.27
CA LEU A 57 -7.33 -18.24 -7.03
C LEU A 57 -6.69 -19.56 -7.51
N GLU A 58 -5.40 -19.55 -7.84
CA GLU A 58 -4.68 -20.74 -8.29
C GLU A 58 -3.19 -20.59 -7.95
N THR A 59 -2.52 -21.68 -7.57
CA THR A 59 -1.06 -21.73 -7.39
C THR A 59 -0.49 -22.81 -8.30
N LYS A 60 0.51 -22.46 -9.12
CA LYS A 60 1.27 -23.41 -9.93
C LYS A 60 2.70 -23.52 -9.39
N ILE A 61 3.10 -24.74 -9.04
CA ILE A 61 4.46 -25.04 -8.60
C ILE A 61 5.16 -25.73 -9.77
N TYR A 62 6.21 -25.09 -10.30
CA TYR A 62 7.08 -25.74 -11.28
C TYR A 62 8.00 -26.73 -10.55
N GLN A 63 7.79 -28.03 -10.77
CA GLN A 63 8.78 -29.04 -10.42
C GLN A 63 9.69 -29.22 -11.62
N LYS A 64 10.99 -28.89 -11.44
CA LYS A 64 12.01 -29.25 -12.43
C LYS A 64 12.07 -30.78 -12.49
N PRO A 65 11.99 -31.41 -13.67
CA PRO A 65 12.12 -32.85 -13.77
C PRO A 65 13.48 -33.27 -13.21
N SER A 66 13.49 -34.23 -12.28
CA SER A 66 14.68 -34.92 -11.85
C SER A 66 15.29 -35.62 -13.06
N GLN A 67 16.47 -35.19 -13.48
CA GLN A 67 17.29 -35.96 -14.41
C GLN A 67 17.83 -37.13 -13.60
N GLU A 68 17.26 -38.32 -13.80
CA GLU A 68 17.88 -39.58 -13.40
C GLU A 68 18.98 -39.88 -14.43
N GLU A 69 20.24 -39.84 -13.99
CA GLU A 69 21.39 -40.51 -14.62
C GLU A 69 22.02 -41.46 -13.59
#